data_AF-A0A2K6WDP0-F1
#
_entry.id   AF-A0A2K6WDP0-F1
#
_cell.length_a   1.000
_cell.length_b   1.000
_cell.length_c   1.000
_cell.angle_alpha   90.00
_cell.angle_beta   90.00
_cell.angle_gamma   90.00
#
_symmetry.space_group_name_H-M   'P 1'
#
loop_
_entity.id
_entity.type
_entity.pdbx_description
1 polymer ?
#
loop_
_entity_poly.entity_id
_entity_poly.type
_entity_poly.pdbx_seq_one_letter_code
_entity_poly.pdbx_strand_id
1 'polypeptide(L)'
;MIKINGNYAKALMLLILFFTTAYPLLISKCGNVWTDDHFPPFIPKSEEARVEYCNLFNHVELSRNQLNDMLKKWAERFEILDEFNEYLEEEILYENLHRKIFRNKLDDIGSEQIQKVVLEILDLIDDKDTAVVTINGKIDQILDKLPAAKRLELFEVWSVLEEEATDELEDKLAKETTTEKSRNEENEDQIILFNAVS
;
A
#
# COMPACT_ATOMS: atom_id res chain seq x y z
N MET A 1 18.31 17.94 12.03
CA MET A 1 18.84 16.97 11.03
C MET A 1 19.38 15.77 11.79
N ILE A 2 18.61 14.68 11.85
CA ILE A 2 19.08 13.41 12.44
C ILE A 2 20.08 12.82 11.43
N LYS A 3 21.35 12.64 11.81
CA LYS A 3 22.31 11.92 10.98
C LYS A 3 21.94 10.44 10.98
N ILE A 4 21.22 9.99 9.95
CA ILE A 4 20.95 8.57 9.72
C ILE A 4 22.28 7.93 9.29
N ASN A 5 22.86 7.05 10.11
CA ASN A 5 24.01 6.23 9.71
C ASN A 5 23.54 5.18 8.69
N GLY A 6 24.39 4.74 7.75
CA GLY A 6 23.99 3.85 6.66
C GLY A 6 23.41 2.49 7.09
N ASN A 7 23.64 2.06 8.33
CA ASN A 7 22.96 0.89 8.91
C ASN A 7 21.52 1.17 9.32
N TYR A 8 21.23 2.39 9.82
CA TYR A 8 19.86 2.83 10.10
C TYR A 8 19.07 3.01 8.80
N ALA A 9 19.72 3.48 7.72
CA ALA A 9 19.06 3.60 6.41
C ALA A 9 18.56 2.23 5.90
N LYS A 10 19.37 1.15 6.04
CA LYS A 10 18.94 -0.21 5.68
C LYS A 10 17.73 -0.64 6.52
N ALA A 11 17.79 -0.46 7.83
CA ALA A 11 16.70 -0.86 8.73
C ALA A 11 15.40 -0.08 8.46
N LEU A 12 15.50 1.23 8.19
CA LEU A 12 14.36 2.07 7.83
C LEU A 12 13.80 1.70 6.45
N MET A 13 14.65 1.44 5.46
CA MET A 13 14.21 0.93 4.15
C MET A 13 13.49 -0.39 4.29
N LEU A 14 14.06 -1.36 5.01
CA LEU A 14 13.39 -2.65 5.22
C LEU A 14 12.06 -2.47 5.94
N LEU A 15 11.95 -1.53 6.88
CA LEU A 15 10.70 -1.24 7.56
C LEU A 15 9.66 -0.65 6.60
N ILE A 16 10.00 0.40 5.83
CA ILE A 16 9.11 1.00 4.83
C ILE A 16 8.70 -0.06 3.80
N LEU A 17 9.67 -0.79 3.26
CA LEU A 17 9.43 -1.82 2.25
C LEU A 17 8.60 -2.97 2.81
N PHE A 18 8.81 -3.38 4.06
CA PHE A 18 7.98 -4.37 4.73
C PHE A 18 6.51 -3.91 4.79
N PHE A 19 6.26 -2.65 5.12
CA PHE A 19 4.90 -2.10 5.09
C PHE A 19 4.34 -2.03 3.66
N THR A 20 5.12 -1.63 2.65
CA THR A 20 4.65 -1.61 1.25
C THR A 20 4.44 -3.01 0.65
N THR A 21 5.21 -4.02 1.08
CA THR A 21 5.12 -5.42 0.60
C THR A 21 3.98 -6.18 1.27
N ALA A 22 3.96 -6.13 2.59
CA ALA A 22 3.09 -6.97 3.40
C ALA A 22 1.75 -6.30 3.66
N TYR A 23 1.74 -4.98 3.82
CA TYR A 23 0.68 -4.30 4.56
C TYR A 23 0.30 -2.91 4.03
N PRO A 24 0.04 -2.70 2.72
CA PRO A 24 -0.65 -1.47 2.32
C PRO A 24 -1.94 -1.28 3.15
N LEU A 25 -2.58 -2.39 3.51
CA LEU A 25 -3.78 -2.47 4.36
C LEU A 25 -3.60 -2.11 5.85
N LEU A 26 -2.38 -2.07 6.42
CA LEU A 26 -2.20 -1.94 7.89
C LEU A 26 -1.36 -0.77 8.40
N ILE A 27 -0.86 0.14 7.55
CA ILE A 27 0.05 1.21 8.03
C ILE A 27 -0.55 2.01 9.21
N SER A 28 -1.87 1.98 9.42
CA SER A 28 -2.52 2.54 10.62
C SER A 28 -3.39 1.58 11.47
N LYS A 29 -3.73 0.37 11.01
CA LYS A 29 -4.97 -0.30 11.49
C LYS A 29 -4.81 -1.34 12.60
N CYS A 30 -3.64 -1.98 12.71
CA CYS A 30 -3.40 -3.08 13.66
C CYS A 30 -2.19 -2.85 14.58
N GLY A 31 -1.78 -1.59 14.78
CA GLY A 31 -0.72 -1.23 15.72
C GLY A 31 -1.13 -1.41 17.18
N ASN A 32 -0.16 -1.47 18.09
CA ASN A 32 -0.34 -1.69 19.54
C ASN A 32 -1.19 -0.63 20.29
N VAL A 33 -1.79 0.33 19.58
CA VAL A 33 -2.64 1.39 20.15
C VAL A 33 -4.01 1.30 19.49
N TRP A 34 -4.90 0.54 20.12
CA TRP A 34 -6.28 0.34 19.70
C TRP A 34 -7.05 1.64 19.92
N THR A 35 -7.27 2.41 18.86
CA THR A 35 -8.37 3.38 18.86
C THR A 35 -9.43 2.86 17.90
N ASP A 36 -10.71 2.98 18.28
CA ASP A 36 -11.85 2.47 17.50
C ASP A 36 -11.89 3.00 16.05
N ASP A 37 -11.16 4.09 15.79
CA ASP A 37 -11.17 4.87 14.56
C ASP A 37 -10.18 4.35 13.50
N HIS A 38 -9.50 3.23 13.73
CA HIS A 38 -8.48 2.73 12.80
C HIS A 38 -8.91 1.52 11.97
N PHE A 39 -10.03 0.88 12.27
CA PHE A 39 -10.54 -0.21 11.42
C PHE A 39 -11.45 0.32 10.31
N PRO A 40 -11.50 -0.34 9.13
CA PRO A 40 -12.55 -0.07 8.17
C PRO A 40 -13.94 -0.18 8.83
N PRO A 41 -14.93 0.65 8.44
CA PRO A 41 -16.24 0.70 9.11
C PRO A 41 -17.02 -0.63 9.14
N PHE A 42 -16.76 -1.51 8.16
CA PHE A 42 -17.40 -2.82 8.06
C PHE A 42 -16.82 -3.88 9.01
N ILE A 43 -15.62 -3.65 9.58
CA ILE A 43 -15.04 -4.60 10.54
C ILE A 43 -15.90 -4.60 11.81
N PRO A 44 -16.37 -5.78 12.28
CA PRO A 44 -17.16 -5.86 13.49
C PRO A 44 -16.43 -5.25 14.69
N LYS A 45 -17.18 -4.55 15.55
CA LYS A 45 -16.62 -3.90 16.74
C LYS A 45 -16.20 -4.86 17.84
N SER A 46 -16.45 -6.16 17.69
CA SER A 46 -16.02 -7.15 18.69
C SER A 46 -14.50 -7.26 18.70
N GLU A 47 -13.94 -7.35 19.91
CA GLU A 47 -12.51 -7.56 20.12
C GLU A 47 -12.02 -8.81 19.38
N GLU A 48 -12.79 -9.89 19.45
CA GLU A 48 -12.49 -11.15 18.76
C GLU A 48 -12.30 -10.95 17.24
N ALA A 49 -13.25 -10.28 16.57
CA ALA A 49 -13.17 -10.06 15.12
C ALA A 49 -11.95 -9.22 14.75
N ARG A 50 -11.68 -8.15 15.50
CA ARG A 50 -10.55 -7.26 15.26
C ARG A 50 -9.20 -7.93 15.53
N VAL A 51 -9.09 -8.69 16.62
CA VAL A 51 -7.89 -9.50 16.93
C VAL A 51 -7.63 -10.53 15.83
N GLU A 52 -8.67 -11.26 15.40
CA GLU A 52 -8.54 -12.23 14.32
C GLU A 52 -8.14 -11.56 13.00
N TYR A 53 -8.79 -10.45 12.62
CA TYR A 53 -8.45 -9.68 11.42
C TYR A 53 -6.99 -9.28 11.42
N CYS A 54 -6.50 -8.68 12.52
CA CYS A 54 -5.10 -8.27 12.63
C CYS A 54 -4.13 -9.46 12.61
N ASN A 55 -4.50 -10.59 13.23
CA ASN A 55 -3.66 -11.78 13.26
C ASN A 55 -3.49 -12.43 11.88
N LEU A 56 -4.45 -12.27 10.95
CA LEU A 56 -4.31 -12.79 9.59
C LEU A 56 -3.07 -12.23 8.89
N PHE A 57 -2.72 -10.98 9.18
CA PHE A 57 -1.57 -10.33 8.59
C PHE A 57 -0.23 -10.83 9.15
N ASN A 58 -0.20 -11.51 10.30
CA ASN A 58 1.04 -12.09 10.82
C ASN A 58 1.57 -13.27 9.98
N HIS A 59 0.78 -13.76 9.02
CA HIS A 59 1.13 -14.86 8.13
C HIS A 59 2.05 -14.41 6.98
N VAL A 60 3.26 -13.98 7.31
CA VAL A 60 4.30 -13.53 6.35
C VAL A 60 4.77 -14.63 5.38
N GLU A 61 4.43 -15.88 5.65
CA GLU A 61 4.64 -17.03 4.77
C GLU A 61 3.67 -17.07 3.58
N LEU A 62 2.59 -16.30 3.62
CA LEU A 62 1.61 -16.23 2.54
C LEU A 62 2.01 -15.19 1.50
N SER A 63 1.62 -15.44 0.25
CA SER A 63 1.55 -14.39 -0.76
C SER A 63 0.37 -13.46 -0.51
N ARG A 64 0.35 -12.30 -1.17
CA ARG A 64 -0.78 -11.38 -1.04
C ARG A 64 -2.09 -11.99 -1.53
N ASN A 65 -2.07 -12.75 -2.62
CA ASN A 65 -3.27 -13.44 -3.10
C ASN A 65 -3.78 -14.46 -2.07
N GLN A 66 -2.88 -15.23 -1.44
CA GLN A 66 -3.25 -16.19 -0.38
C GLN A 66 -3.77 -15.50 0.88
N LEU A 67 -3.18 -14.36 1.28
CA LEU A 67 -3.67 -13.56 2.39
C LEU A 67 -5.07 -12.98 2.09
N ASN A 68 -5.28 -12.46 0.89
CA ASN A 68 -6.59 -11.96 0.44
C ASN A 68 -7.65 -13.07 0.48
N ASP A 69 -7.32 -14.29 0.04
CA ASP A 69 -8.23 -15.44 0.12
C ASP A 69 -8.58 -15.80 1.58
N MET A 70 -7.63 -15.68 2.50
CA MET A 70 -7.87 -15.89 3.93
C MET A 70 -8.74 -14.78 4.53
N LEU A 71 -8.51 -13.52 4.15
CA LEU A 71 -9.34 -12.39 4.57
C LEU A 71 -10.77 -12.51 4.04
N LYS A 72 -10.98 -12.97 2.79
CA LYS A 72 -12.31 -13.24 2.23
C LYS A 72 -13.06 -14.31 3.03
N LYS A 73 -12.41 -15.42 3.38
CA LYS A 73 -13.01 -16.47 4.24
C LYS A 73 -13.33 -15.95 5.64
N TRP A 74 -12.48 -15.09 6.18
CA TRP A 74 -12.74 -14.42 7.46
C TRP A 74 -13.96 -13.50 7.36
N ALA A 75 -14.06 -12.69 6.30
CA ALA A 75 -15.18 -11.78 6.06
C ALA A 75 -16.49 -12.54 5.84
N GLU A 76 -16.47 -13.66 5.12
CA GLU A 76 -17.62 -14.56 4.92
C GLU A 76 -18.17 -15.08 6.26
N ARG A 77 -17.29 -15.48 7.20
CA ARG A 77 -17.70 -15.95 8.54
C ARG A 77 -18.37 -14.85 9.38
N PHE A 78 -18.02 -13.59 9.14
CA PHE A 78 -18.62 -12.43 9.81
C PHE A 78 -19.76 -11.79 9.00
N GLU A 79 -20.18 -12.41 7.89
CA GLU A 79 -21.26 -11.95 7.02
C GLU A 79 -21.05 -10.53 6.46
N ILE A 80 -19.78 -10.16 6.19
CA ILE A 80 -19.34 -8.84 5.65
C ILE A 80 -18.53 -8.99 4.35
N LEU A 81 -18.77 -10.05 3.59
CA LEU A 81 -17.96 -10.39 2.41
C LEU A 81 -18.11 -9.34 1.31
N ASP A 82 -19.30 -8.78 1.12
CA ASP A 82 -19.57 -7.80 0.06
C ASP A 82 -18.85 -6.48 0.35
N GLU A 83 -18.96 -5.96 1.57
CA GLU A 83 -18.25 -4.75 2.00
C GLU A 83 -16.73 -4.94 1.99
N PHE A 84 -16.26 -6.14 2.33
CA PHE A 84 -14.84 -6.46 2.25
C PHE A 84 -14.34 -6.53 0.79
N ASN A 85 -15.12 -7.08 -0.13
CA ASN A 85 -14.75 -7.14 -1.54
C ASN A 85 -14.69 -5.73 -2.16
N GLU A 86 -15.67 -4.86 -1.88
CA GLU A 86 -15.66 -3.46 -2.31
C GLU A 86 -14.42 -2.74 -1.79
N TYR A 87 -14.14 -2.84 -0.49
CA TYR A 87 -12.94 -2.28 0.11
C TYR A 87 -11.63 -2.81 -0.51
N LEU A 88 -11.55 -4.12 -0.77
CA LEU A 88 -10.37 -4.73 -1.37
C LEU A 88 -10.15 -4.24 -2.81
N GLU A 89 -11.23 -4.05 -3.58
CA GLU A 89 -11.17 -3.51 -4.95
C GLU A 89 -10.69 -2.05 -4.96
N GLU A 90 -11.21 -1.21 -4.05
CA GLU A 90 -10.77 0.18 -3.88
C GLU A 90 -9.28 0.27 -3.53
N GLU A 91 -8.82 -0.55 -2.60
CA GLU A 91 -7.42 -0.59 -2.16
C GLU A 91 -6.48 -1.05 -3.30
N ILE A 92 -6.89 -2.08 -4.06
CA ILE A 92 -6.13 -2.54 -5.24
C ILE A 92 -6.05 -1.43 -6.29
N LEU A 93 -7.15 -0.70 -6.52
CA LEU A 93 -7.18 0.41 -7.46
C LEU A 93 -6.27 1.56 -6.99
N TYR A 94 -6.39 1.97 -5.73
CA TYR A 94 -5.56 3.02 -5.13
C TYR A 94 -4.08 2.68 -5.25
N GLU A 95 -3.68 1.47 -4.88
CA GLU A 95 -2.30 1.01 -5.03
C GLU A 95 -1.85 1.06 -6.49
N ASN A 96 -2.61 0.48 -7.43
CA ASN A 96 -2.22 0.49 -8.84
C ASN A 96 -2.02 1.92 -9.39
N LEU A 97 -2.87 2.87 -9.00
CA LEU A 97 -2.73 4.28 -9.38
C LEU A 97 -1.52 4.94 -8.73
N HIS A 98 -1.32 4.72 -7.43
CA HIS A 98 -0.15 5.22 -6.69
C HIS A 98 1.15 4.72 -7.32
N ARG A 99 1.25 3.41 -7.56
CA ARG A 99 2.43 2.76 -8.16
C ARG A 99 2.71 3.26 -9.56
N LYS A 100 1.67 3.55 -10.34
CA LYS A 100 1.82 4.17 -11.67
C LYS A 100 2.41 5.58 -11.55
N ILE A 101 1.94 6.40 -10.62
CA ILE A 101 2.48 7.75 -10.37
C ILE A 101 3.93 7.65 -9.90
N PHE A 102 4.21 6.80 -8.92
CA PHE A 102 5.54 6.54 -8.39
C PHE A 102 6.53 6.16 -9.51
N ARG A 103 6.16 5.19 -10.37
CA ARG A 103 6.99 4.76 -11.51
C ARG A 103 7.22 5.88 -12.53
N ASN A 104 6.22 6.73 -12.80
CA ASN A 104 6.39 7.86 -13.71
C ASN A 104 7.38 8.89 -13.16
N LYS A 105 7.32 9.18 -11.85
CA LYS A 105 8.24 10.11 -11.18
C LYS A 105 9.66 9.56 -11.06
N LEU A 106 9.81 8.23 -11.08
CA LEU A 106 11.10 7.57 -11.05
C LEU A 106 11.99 7.93 -12.26
N ASP A 107 11.39 8.26 -13.40
CA ASP A 107 12.11 8.67 -14.61
C ASP A 107 12.82 10.03 -14.46
N ASP A 108 12.41 10.86 -13.50
CA ASP A 108 13.02 12.16 -13.21
C ASP A 108 14.25 12.07 -12.29
N ILE A 109 14.61 10.87 -11.81
CA ILE A 109 15.77 10.66 -10.93
C ILE A 109 17.06 10.51 -11.73
N GLY A 110 18.03 11.40 -11.49
CA GLY A 110 19.30 11.45 -12.23
C GLY A 110 20.30 10.30 -11.97
N SER A 111 19.96 9.31 -11.15
CA SER A 111 20.87 8.22 -10.74
C SER A 111 20.42 6.89 -11.34
N GLU A 112 20.93 6.53 -12.52
CA GLU A 112 20.56 5.31 -13.26
C GLU A 112 20.69 4.03 -12.40
N GLN A 113 21.73 3.96 -11.54
CA GLN A 113 21.91 2.85 -10.63
C GLN A 113 20.77 2.74 -9.61
N ILE A 114 20.35 3.86 -9.00
CA ILE A 114 19.25 3.87 -8.04
C ILE A 114 17.93 3.59 -8.74
N GLN A 115 17.69 4.18 -9.91
CA GLN A 115 16.50 3.92 -10.72
C GLN A 115 16.31 2.42 -10.96
N LYS A 116 17.38 1.73 -11.39
CA LYS A 116 17.35 0.27 -11.62
C LYS A 116 17.02 -0.52 -10.35
N VAL A 117 17.59 -0.14 -9.22
CA VAL A 117 17.34 -0.81 -7.93
C VAL A 117 15.91 -0.59 -7.47
N VAL A 118 15.39 0.64 -7.59
CA VAL A 118 14.00 0.96 -7.23
C VAL A 118 13.05 0.13 -8.10
N LEU A 119 13.28 0.04 -9.42
CA LEU A 119 12.48 -0.80 -10.31
C LEU A 119 12.53 -2.28 -9.91
N GLU A 120 13.71 -2.82 -9.59
CA GLU A 120 13.86 -4.21 -9.12
C GLU A 120 13.07 -4.47 -7.83
N ILE A 121 13.07 -3.51 -6.89
CA ILE A 121 12.29 -3.61 -5.65
C ILE A 121 10.77 -3.49 -5.92
N LEU A 122 10.34 -2.59 -6.79
CA LEU A 122 8.94 -2.42 -7.17
C LEU A 122 8.39 -3.69 -7.82
N ASP A 123 9.13 -4.30 -8.74
CA ASP A 123 8.73 -5.55 -9.40
C ASP A 123 8.58 -6.71 -8.39
N LEU A 124 9.40 -6.73 -7.33
CA LEU A 124 9.26 -7.70 -6.25
C LEU A 124 8.02 -7.48 -5.37
N ILE A 125 7.64 -6.22 -5.11
CA ILE A 125 6.43 -5.87 -4.34
C ILE A 125 5.15 -6.07 -5.16
N ASP A 126 5.23 -5.86 -6.47
CA ASP A 126 4.10 -6.01 -7.39
C ASP A 126 3.78 -7.50 -7.66
N ASP A 127 4.71 -8.41 -7.37
CA ASP A 127 4.48 -9.86 -7.35
C ASP A 127 3.55 -10.24 -6.19
N LYS A 128 2.30 -10.56 -6.51
CA LYS A 128 1.26 -10.92 -5.53
C LYS A 128 1.18 -12.41 -5.22
N ASP A 129 2.02 -13.22 -5.88
CA ASP A 129 2.02 -14.69 -5.79
C ASP A 129 3.22 -15.25 -5.02
N THR A 130 4.27 -14.45 -4.83
CA THR A 130 5.39 -14.81 -3.95
C THR A 130 5.07 -14.46 -2.49
N ALA A 131 5.47 -15.35 -1.56
CA ALA A 131 5.34 -15.12 -0.12
C ALA A 131 6.08 -13.85 0.35
N VAL A 132 5.48 -13.09 1.25
CA VAL A 132 6.02 -11.83 1.78
C VAL A 132 7.43 -12.01 2.36
N VAL A 133 7.68 -13.08 3.12
CA VAL A 133 9.01 -13.40 3.66
C VAL A 133 10.06 -13.61 2.58
N THR A 134 9.66 -14.18 1.44
CA THR A 134 10.56 -14.42 0.30
C THR A 134 10.86 -13.12 -0.44
N ILE A 135 9.86 -12.26 -0.64
CA ILE A 135 10.04 -10.91 -1.21
C ILE A 135 11.01 -10.09 -0.33
N ASN A 136 10.76 -10.04 0.98
CA ASN A 136 11.62 -9.31 1.91
C ASN A 136 13.05 -9.84 1.94
N GLY A 137 13.23 -11.18 1.86
CA GLY A 137 14.56 -11.77 1.74
C GLY A 137 15.30 -11.36 0.45
N LYS A 138 14.59 -11.25 -0.68
CA LYS A 138 15.17 -10.77 -1.95
C LYS A 138 15.53 -9.28 -1.86
N ILE A 139 14.67 -8.46 -1.28
CA ILE A 139 14.94 -7.03 -1.03
C ILE A 139 16.17 -6.86 -0.13
N ASP A 140 16.27 -7.62 0.96
CA ASP A 140 17.43 -7.59 1.86
C ASP A 140 18.74 -7.89 1.12
N GLN A 141 18.73 -8.90 0.25
CA GLN A 141 19.87 -9.24 -0.61
C GLN A 141 20.21 -8.15 -1.64
N ILE A 142 19.22 -7.42 -2.16
CA ILE A 142 19.45 -6.26 -3.04
C ILE A 142 20.15 -5.15 -2.24
N LEU A 143 19.64 -4.82 -1.05
CA LEU A 143 20.20 -3.77 -0.20
C LEU A 143 21.62 -4.11 0.30
N ASP A 144 21.93 -5.38 0.54
CA ASP A 144 23.26 -5.82 0.96
C ASP A 144 24.33 -5.67 -0.12
N LYS A 145 23.93 -5.69 -1.40
CA LYS A 145 24.85 -5.44 -2.52
C LYS A 145 25.20 -3.96 -2.69
N LEU A 146 24.45 -3.05 -2.06
CA LEU A 146 24.67 -1.62 -2.16
C LEU A 146 25.65 -1.11 -1.09
N PRO A 147 26.61 -0.24 -1.47
CA PRO A 147 27.37 0.53 -0.49
C PRO A 147 26.46 1.36 0.42
N ALA A 148 26.89 1.62 1.65
CA ALA A 148 26.11 2.37 2.64
C ALA A 148 25.61 3.74 2.13
N ALA A 149 26.42 4.46 1.34
CA ALA A 149 26.03 5.73 0.73
C ALA A 149 24.89 5.56 -0.29
N LYS A 150 24.91 4.48 -1.09
CA LYS A 150 23.84 4.18 -2.05
C LYS A 150 22.57 3.68 -1.39
N ARG A 151 22.66 3.00 -0.24
CA ARG A 151 21.46 2.70 0.58
C ARG A 151 20.79 3.95 1.13
N LEU A 152 21.58 4.96 1.54
CA LEU A 152 21.02 6.24 1.98
C LEU A 152 20.38 6.99 0.81
N GLU A 153 21.05 7.07 -0.34
CA GLU A 153 20.48 7.69 -1.56
C GLU A 153 19.18 6.99 -1.99
N LEU A 154 19.14 5.65 -1.95
CA LEU A 154 17.93 4.86 -2.24
C LEU A 154 16.79 5.21 -1.27
N PHE A 155 17.08 5.34 0.03
CA PHE A 155 16.10 5.71 1.04
C PHE A 155 15.52 7.09 0.80
N GLU A 156 16.38 8.08 0.55
CA GLU A 156 15.96 9.46 0.27
C GLU A 156 15.08 9.51 -0.99
N VAL A 157 15.50 8.84 -2.07
CA VAL A 157 14.72 8.71 -3.30
C VAL A 157 13.37 8.07 -3.04
N TRP A 158 13.33 6.92 -2.35
CA TRP A 158 12.08 6.20 -2.09
C TRP A 158 11.11 7.06 -1.28
N SER A 159 11.57 7.68 -0.20
CA SER A 159 10.73 8.53 0.65
C SER A 159 10.13 9.72 -0.10
N VAL A 160 10.92 10.40 -0.93
CA VAL A 160 10.43 11.53 -1.75
C VAL A 160 9.39 11.05 -2.77
N LEU A 161 9.65 9.94 -3.45
CA LEU A 161 8.70 9.41 -4.43
C LEU A 161 7.39 8.93 -3.80
N GLU A 162 7.45 8.30 -2.60
CA GLU A 162 6.25 7.91 -1.85
C GLU A 162 5.38 9.12 -1.51
N GLU A 163 6.00 10.19 -0.99
CA GLU A 163 5.33 11.45 -0.63
C GLU A 163 4.70 12.10 -1.87
N GLU A 164 5.50 12.33 -2.92
CA GLU A 164 5.01 12.96 -4.14
C GLU A 164 3.93 12.14 -4.87
N ALA A 165 4.02 10.81 -4.85
CA ALA A 165 2.99 9.96 -5.44
C ALA A 165 1.68 9.97 -4.65
N THR A 166 1.78 10.04 -3.32
CA THR A 166 0.62 10.19 -2.42
C THR A 166 -0.06 11.52 -2.65
N ASP A 167 0.69 12.62 -2.61
CA ASP A 167 0.17 13.98 -2.83
C ASP A 167 -0.53 14.10 -4.19
N GLU A 168 0.09 13.61 -5.26
CA GLU A 168 -0.50 13.67 -6.60
C GLU A 168 -1.76 12.80 -6.72
N LEU A 169 -1.81 11.65 -6.05
CA LEU A 169 -2.99 10.78 -6.06
C LEU A 169 -4.15 11.41 -5.28
N GLU A 170 -3.88 11.92 -4.08
CA GLU A 170 -4.89 12.62 -3.26
C GLU A 170 -5.46 13.84 -4.00
N ASP A 171 -4.61 14.61 -4.67
CA ASP A 171 -5.01 15.72 -5.53
C ASP A 171 -5.93 15.29 -6.68
N LYS A 172 -5.65 14.13 -7.30
CA LYS A 172 -6.49 13.57 -8.38
C LYS A 172 -7.86 13.12 -7.84
N LEU A 173 -7.87 12.39 -6.73
CA LEU A 173 -9.11 11.91 -6.10
C LEU A 173 -9.99 13.09 -5.62
N ALA A 174 -9.39 14.15 -5.09
CA ALA A 174 -10.10 15.38 -4.70
C ALA A 174 -10.71 16.10 -5.91
N LYS A 175 -10.00 16.17 -7.04
CA LYS A 175 -10.50 16.78 -8.29
C LYS A 175 -11.62 15.98 -8.93
N GLU A 176 -11.55 14.65 -8.91
CA GLU A 176 -12.63 13.78 -9.39
C GLU A 176 -13.90 13.97 -8.56
N THR A 177 -13.77 13.97 -7.23
CA THR A 177 -14.89 14.24 -6.31
C THR A 177 -15.52 15.63 -6.54
N THR A 178 -14.68 16.65 -6.78
CA THR A 178 -15.16 18.02 -7.06
C THR A 178 -15.84 18.12 -8.43
N THR A 179 -15.31 17.43 -9.43
CA THR A 179 -15.88 17.41 -10.79
C THR A 179 -17.22 16.70 -10.80
N GLU A 180 -17.35 15.59 -10.09
CA GLU A 180 -18.60 14.85 -9.96
C GLU A 180 -19.66 15.64 -9.17
N LYS A 181 -19.25 16.35 -8.12
CA LYS A 181 -20.14 17.27 -7.40
C LYS A 181 -20.63 18.42 -8.28
N SER A 182 -19.76 19.04 -9.08
CA SER A 182 -20.15 20.09 -10.02
C SER A 182 -21.08 19.57 -11.14
N ARG A 183 -20.88 18.33 -11.58
CA ARG A 183 -21.74 17.68 -12.59
C ARG A 183 -23.10 17.28 -12.04
N ASN A 184 -23.16 16.87 -10.77
CA ASN A 184 -24.40 16.52 -10.09
C ASN A 184 -25.22 17.77 -9.71
N GLU A 185 -24.56 18.89 -9.38
CA GLU A 185 -25.23 20.19 -9.17
C GLU A 185 -25.76 20.81 -10.48
N GLU A 186 -25.16 20.49 -11.64
CA GLU A 186 -25.69 20.91 -12.96
C GLU A 186 -26.75 19.95 -13.55
N ASN A 187 -26.88 18.72 -13.01
CA ASN A 187 -27.82 17.69 -13.48
C ASN A 187 -28.90 17.31 -12.44
N GLU A 188 -29.27 18.18 -11.50
CA GLU A 188 -30.41 17.94 -10.60
C GLU A 188 -31.77 17.74 -11.34
N ASP A 189 -31.81 17.91 -12.66
CA ASP A 189 -32.95 17.53 -13.52
C ASP A 189 -32.87 16.12 -14.17
N GLN A 190 -31.77 15.36 -14.05
CA GLN A 190 -31.65 13.99 -14.59
C GLN A 190 -30.68 13.10 -13.78
N ILE A 191 -31.16 12.48 -12.69
CA ILE A 191 -30.43 11.43 -11.95
C ILE A 191 -30.65 10.07 -12.63
N ILE A 192 -29.71 9.63 -13.48
CA ILE A 192 -29.44 8.22 -13.80
C ILE A 192 -27.93 8.00 -14.06
N LEU A 193 -27.30 7.24 -13.15
CA LEU A 193 -26.24 6.22 -13.24
C LEU A 193 -24.98 6.39 -14.12
N PHE A 194 -23.82 6.05 -13.51
CA PHE A 194 -22.94 4.87 -13.79
C PHE A 194 -21.52 5.14 -13.21
N ASN A 195 -20.64 4.22 -12.80
CA ASN A 195 -20.46 2.77 -12.95
C ASN A 195 -19.25 2.37 -12.07
N ALA A 196 -19.40 1.41 -11.15
CA ALA A 196 -18.32 0.52 -10.79
C ALA A 196 -18.70 -0.85 -11.37
N VAL A 197 -18.01 -1.22 -12.46
CA VAL A 197 -17.86 -2.57 -13.03
C VAL A 197 -19.13 -3.45 -13.16
N SER A 198 -19.67 -3.49 -14.39
CA SER A 198 -20.53 -4.53 -15.02
C SER A 198 -21.39 -5.44 -14.14
#